data_AF-A0A438GMK2-F1
#
_entry.id   AF-A0A438GMK2-F1
#
_cell.length_a   1.000
_cell.length_b   1.000
_cell.length_c   1.000
_cell.angle_alpha   90.00
_cell.angle_beta   90.00
_cell.angle_gamma   90.00
#
_symmetry.space_group_name_H-M   'P 1'
#
loop_
_entity.id
_entity.type
_entity.pdbx_description
1 polymer ?
#
loop_
_entity_poly.entity_id
_entity_poly.type
_entity_poly.pdbx_seq_one_letter_code
_entity_poly.pdbx_strand_id
1 'polypeptide(L)'
;MLSTLHSASLFSSLILLSIFNYAFAEDPFVFYDWKVSYITASPFGVKQQVIAVNGQFPGPILNVTTNWNVVINIKNDLDEPLLLTWNGIQHRKNSWQDGVLGTNCPIPAGGYGGIVINNRNVIPVPFGTPDGDITIFIGDWYTKSHKELRKDVENGIDLGVPDAILFNGLGPYRYDQALVPDVLAIIR
;
A
#
# COMPACT_ATOMS: atom_id res chain seq x y z
N MET A 1 45.74 -21.34 46.54
CA MET A 1 46.14 -20.27 45.61
C MET A 1 45.91 -20.67 44.14
N LEU A 2 46.24 -21.89 43.72
CA LEU A 2 45.99 -22.36 42.34
C LEU A 2 44.51 -22.62 42.02
N SER A 3 43.74 -23.17 42.98
CA SER A 3 42.30 -23.45 42.84
C SER A 3 41.44 -22.19 42.67
N THR A 4 41.82 -21.10 43.33
CA THR A 4 41.15 -19.79 43.27
C THR A 4 41.41 -19.06 41.95
N LEU A 5 42.53 -19.34 41.27
CA LEU A 5 42.83 -18.80 39.93
C LEU A 5 41.99 -19.47 38.84
N HIS A 6 41.80 -20.79 38.92
CA HIS A 6 40.95 -21.52 37.99
C HIS A 6 39.48 -21.12 38.10
N SER A 7 38.96 -20.88 39.31
CA SER A 7 37.58 -20.43 39.49
C SER A 7 37.35 -19.02 38.92
N ALA A 8 38.31 -18.10 39.08
CA ALA A 8 38.22 -16.74 38.56
C ALA A 8 38.26 -16.70 37.02
N SER A 9 39.10 -17.53 36.40
CA SER A 9 39.18 -17.69 34.94
C SER A 9 37.87 -18.21 34.34
N LEU A 10 37.27 -19.24 34.96
CA LEU A 10 35.99 -19.80 34.51
C LEU A 10 34.85 -18.78 34.62
N PHE A 11 34.84 -18.00 35.71
CA PHE A 11 33.84 -16.95 35.95
C PHE A 11 33.95 -15.82 34.92
N SER A 12 35.18 -15.39 34.60
CA SER A 12 35.43 -14.38 33.55
C SER A 12 35.02 -14.87 32.17
N SER A 13 35.27 -16.15 31.84
CA SER A 13 34.84 -16.76 30.58
C SER A 13 33.31 -16.85 30.47
N LEU A 14 32.61 -17.19 31.55
CA LEU A 14 31.14 -17.23 31.58
C LEU A 14 30.54 -15.84 31.35
N ILE A 15 31.10 -14.81 31.99
CA ILE A 15 30.67 -13.42 31.79
C ILE A 15 30.90 -13.00 30.34
N LEU A 16 32.07 -13.33 29.76
CA LEU A 16 32.37 -13.01 28.37
C LEU A 16 31.43 -13.73 27.37
N LEU A 17 31.06 -14.99 27.62
CA LEU A 17 30.05 -15.71 26.83
C LEU A 17 28.65 -15.11 26.96
N SER A 18 28.28 -14.60 28.14
CA SER A 18 26.97 -13.96 28.34
C SER A 18 26.85 -12.60 27.65
N ILE A 19 27.96 -11.89 27.42
CA ILE A 19 27.98 -10.62 26.67
C ILE A 19 27.84 -10.85 25.15
N PHE A 20 28.13 -12.05 24.64
CA PHE A 20 27.93 -12.39 23.22
C PHE A 20 26.47 -12.65 22.82
N ASN A 21 25.55 -12.73 23.78
CA ASN A 21 24.11 -12.83 23.52
C ASN A 21 23.47 -11.43 23.51
N TYR A 22 23.91 -10.55 22.61
CA TYR A 22 23.08 -9.41 22.22
C TYR A 22 21.92 -9.94 21.40
N ALA A 23 20.78 -10.19 22.05
CA ALA A 23 19.53 -10.44 21.37
C ALA A 23 19.10 -9.15 20.66
N PHE A 24 19.10 -9.16 19.32
CA PHE A 24 18.40 -8.13 18.56
C PHE A 24 16.90 -8.34 18.79
N ALA A 25 16.28 -7.44 19.55
CA ALA A 25 14.85 -7.45 19.86
C ALA A 25 14.03 -6.59 18.87
N GLU A 26 14.55 -6.36 17.67
CA GLU A 26 13.91 -5.52 16.67
C GLU A 26 13.09 -6.35 15.68
N ASP A 27 11.89 -5.88 15.37
CA ASP A 27 11.02 -6.49 14.36
C ASP A 27 11.62 -6.30 12.94
N PRO A 28 11.52 -7.30 12.03
CA PRO A 28 12.10 -7.21 10.69
C PRO A 28 11.56 -6.03 9.86
N PHE A 29 12.40 -5.51 8.96
CA PHE A 29 12.03 -4.43 8.03
C PHE A 29 11.86 -4.92 6.60
N VAL A 30 10.94 -4.31 5.86
CA VAL A 30 10.83 -4.41 4.40
C VAL A 30 10.84 -3.03 3.78
N PHE A 31 11.55 -2.91 2.66
CA PHE A 31 11.72 -1.66 1.94
C PHE A 31 11.09 -1.75 0.56
N TYR A 32 10.34 -0.72 0.18
CA TYR A 32 9.78 -0.56 -1.15
C TYR A 32 10.10 0.84 -1.69
N ASP A 33 10.43 0.91 -2.98
CA ASP A 33 10.53 2.16 -3.71
C ASP A 33 9.38 2.26 -4.70
N TRP A 34 8.55 3.28 -4.53
CA TRP A 34 7.35 3.51 -5.32
C TRP A 34 7.49 4.81 -6.10
N LYS A 35 7.45 4.69 -7.43
CA LYS A 35 7.32 5.82 -8.34
C LYS A 35 5.85 5.97 -8.72
N VAL A 36 5.25 7.09 -8.33
CA VAL A 36 3.88 7.43 -8.70
C VAL A 36 3.91 8.30 -9.95
N SER A 37 3.31 7.83 -11.05
CA SER A 37 3.37 8.51 -12.35
C SER A 37 2.11 8.28 -13.16
N TYR A 38 1.88 9.10 -14.18
CA TYR A 38 0.83 8.84 -15.16
C TYR A 38 1.23 7.71 -16.11
N ILE A 39 0.28 6.82 -16.39
CA ILE A 39 0.33 5.88 -17.53
C ILE A 39 -0.92 6.06 -18.38
N THR A 40 -0.87 5.59 -19.63
CA THR A 40 -2.06 5.51 -20.47
C THR A 40 -2.70 4.14 -20.33
N ALA A 41 -3.95 4.10 -19.89
CA ALA A 41 -4.77 2.90 -19.86
C ALA A 41 -5.99 3.08 -20.77
N SER A 42 -6.51 1.97 -21.30
CA SER A 42 -7.70 1.99 -22.15
C SER A 42 -8.59 0.78 -21.90
N PRO A 43 -9.19 0.65 -20.69
CA PRO A 43 -10.03 -0.51 -20.35
C PRO A 43 -11.24 -0.68 -21.29
N PHE A 44 -11.68 0.39 -21.95
CA PHE A 44 -12.81 0.40 -22.91
C PHE A 44 -12.44 0.88 -24.32
N GLY A 45 -11.16 0.83 -24.67
CA GLY A 45 -10.68 1.25 -26.00
C GLY A 45 -10.48 2.76 -26.18
N VAL A 46 -10.99 3.59 -25.27
CA VAL A 46 -10.61 5.01 -25.17
C VAL A 46 -9.34 5.13 -24.33
N LYS A 47 -8.31 5.79 -24.86
CA LYS A 47 -7.06 6.05 -24.14
C LYS A 47 -7.26 7.17 -23.13
N GLN A 48 -6.89 6.90 -21.88
CA GLN A 48 -7.01 7.84 -20.77
C GLN A 48 -5.75 7.77 -19.90
N GLN A 49 -5.38 8.90 -19.30
CA GLN A 49 -4.30 8.94 -18.32
C GLN A 49 -4.82 8.49 -16.96
N VAL A 50 -4.09 7.57 -16.32
CA VAL A 50 -4.36 7.10 -14.95
C VAL A 50 -3.11 7.25 -14.10
N ILE A 51 -3.31 7.41 -12.79
CA ILE A 51 -2.23 7.41 -11.81
C ILE A 51 -1.87 5.96 -11.51
N ALA A 52 -0.59 5.63 -11.67
CA ALA A 52 -0.06 4.29 -11.44
C ALA A 52 1.12 4.33 -10.47
N VAL A 53 1.34 3.21 -9.79
CA VAL A 53 2.51 2.99 -8.93
C VAL A 53 3.42 2.01 -9.64
N ASN A 54 4.68 2.40 -9.85
CA ASN A 54 5.67 1.62 -10.60
C ASN A 54 5.18 1.19 -12.00
N GLY A 55 4.39 2.04 -12.65
CA GLY A 55 3.83 1.78 -13.98
C GLY A 55 2.68 0.77 -14.02
N GLN A 56 2.18 0.33 -12.86
CA GLN A 56 1.09 -0.65 -12.76
C GLN A 56 -0.22 0.02 -12.30
N PHE A 57 -1.32 -0.37 -12.95
CA PHE A 57 -2.68 -0.03 -12.56
C PHE A 57 -3.58 -1.29 -12.62
N PRO A 58 -4.24 -1.68 -11.52
CA PRO A 58 -4.12 -1.15 -10.16
C PRO A 58 -2.68 -1.26 -9.64
N GLY A 59 -2.34 -0.51 -8.58
CA GLY A 59 -1.00 -0.56 -7.99
C GLY A 59 -0.59 -1.96 -7.52
N PRO A 60 0.70 -2.20 -7.29
CA PRO A 60 1.20 -3.50 -6.83
C PRO A 60 0.65 -3.84 -5.44
N ILE A 61 0.41 -5.13 -5.20
CA ILE A 61 -0.02 -5.62 -3.89
C ILE A 61 1.17 -5.53 -2.92
N LEU A 62 0.93 -4.89 -1.78
CA LEU A 62 1.87 -4.86 -0.66
C LEU A 62 1.70 -6.14 0.18
N ASN A 63 2.43 -7.20 -0.17
CA ASN A 63 2.40 -8.45 0.58
C ASN A 63 3.49 -8.46 1.65
N VAL A 64 3.10 -8.25 2.92
CA VAL A 64 4.01 -8.16 4.05
C VAL A 64 3.49 -9.01 5.21
N THR A 65 4.40 -9.68 5.90
CA THR A 65 4.09 -10.44 7.11
C THR A 65 3.64 -9.51 8.23
N THR A 66 2.55 -9.88 8.91
CA THR A 66 2.15 -9.20 10.15
C THR A 66 3.35 -9.19 11.08
N ASN A 67 3.58 -8.04 11.70
CA ASN A 67 4.73 -7.77 12.53
C ASN A 67 5.95 -7.10 11.95
N TRP A 68 5.99 -6.89 10.65
CA TRP A 68 7.15 -6.26 10.04
C TRP A 68 6.99 -4.75 9.95
N ASN A 69 8.10 -4.04 10.11
CA ASN A 69 8.18 -2.62 9.83
C ASN A 69 8.28 -2.41 8.31
N VAL A 70 7.37 -1.64 7.73
CA VAL A 70 7.36 -1.39 6.27
C VAL A 70 7.83 0.02 6.01
N VAL A 71 8.87 0.16 5.20
CA VAL A 71 9.40 1.45 4.78
C VAL A 71 9.16 1.60 3.28
N ILE A 72 8.40 2.62 2.90
CA ILE A 72 8.02 2.87 1.51
C ILE A 72 8.51 4.25 1.13
N ASN A 73 9.49 4.33 0.23
CA ASN A 73 9.96 5.57 -0.34
C ASN A 73 9.11 5.90 -1.57
N ILE A 74 8.41 7.01 -1.50
CA ILE A 74 7.51 7.47 -2.55
C ILE A 74 8.20 8.59 -3.32
N LYS A 75 8.28 8.44 -4.64
CA LYS A 75 8.64 9.50 -5.58
C LYS A 75 7.39 9.92 -6.34
N ASN A 76 7.00 11.19 -6.17
CA ASN A 76 5.90 11.79 -6.93
C ASN A 76 6.41 12.31 -8.27
N ASP A 77 6.07 11.63 -9.37
CA ASP A 77 6.38 12.02 -10.75
C ASP A 77 5.12 12.57 -11.47
N LEU A 78 4.11 13.00 -10.71
CA LEU A 78 2.92 13.70 -11.20
C LEU A 78 3.20 15.21 -11.31
N ASP A 79 2.32 15.90 -12.03
CA ASP A 79 2.33 17.38 -12.14
C ASP A 79 1.49 18.06 -11.04
N GLU A 80 1.00 17.29 -10.07
CA GLU A 80 0.22 17.76 -8.93
C GLU A 80 0.76 17.20 -7.61
N PRO A 81 0.54 17.89 -6.47
CA PRO A 81 0.92 17.37 -5.16
C PRO A 81 0.16 16.08 -4.83
N LEU A 82 0.84 15.13 -4.20
CA LEU A 82 0.31 13.81 -3.89
C LEU A 82 0.25 13.56 -2.39
N LEU A 83 -0.86 12.97 -1.95
CA LEU A 83 -0.98 12.32 -0.66
C LEU A 83 -1.39 10.86 -0.86
N LEU A 84 -0.86 9.98 -0.03
CA LEU A 84 -1.14 8.56 -0.04
C LEU A 84 -1.50 8.12 1.37
N THR A 85 -2.69 7.53 1.52
CA THR A 85 -3.21 7.06 2.80
C THR A 85 -3.36 5.54 2.84
N TRP A 86 -3.48 4.99 4.05
CA TRP A 86 -3.44 3.55 4.32
C TRP A 86 -4.72 3.07 4.96
N ASN A 87 -5.70 2.73 4.11
CA ASN A 87 -6.97 2.21 4.59
C ASN A 87 -6.76 0.95 5.46
N GLY A 88 -7.23 1.00 6.70
CA GLY A 88 -7.17 -0.12 7.66
C GLY A 88 -5.90 -0.17 8.53
N ILE A 89 -4.88 0.65 8.27
CA ILE A 89 -3.70 0.75 9.12
C ILE A 89 -3.95 1.77 10.25
N GLN A 90 -3.64 1.40 11.49
CA GLN A 90 -4.04 2.17 12.67
C GLN A 90 -3.10 3.32 13.04
N HIS A 91 -1.93 3.42 12.40
CA HIS A 91 -0.90 4.44 12.64
C HIS A 91 -0.68 4.81 14.13
N ARG A 92 -0.52 3.79 14.99
CA ARG A 92 -0.31 4.02 16.44
C ARG A 92 1.06 4.62 16.70
N LYS A 93 1.06 5.81 17.33
CA LYS A 93 2.27 6.57 17.66
C LYS A 93 3.08 6.98 16.42
N ASN A 94 2.49 6.93 15.23
CA ASN A 94 3.07 7.42 13.97
C ASN A 94 1.99 8.05 13.08
N SER A 95 1.07 8.81 13.68
CA SER A 95 -0.05 9.47 13.01
C SER A 95 0.39 10.49 11.94
N TRP A 96 1.61 11.02 12.04
CA TRP A 96 2.24 11.86 11.02
C TRP A 96 2.66 11.08 9.75
N GLN A 97 2.27 9.81 9.62
CA GLN A 97 2.55 8.95 8.45
C GLN A 97 1.27 8.40 7.82
N ASP A 98 0.11 8.86 8.30
CA ASP A 98 -1.22 8.46 7.82
C ASP A 98 -1.53 9.02 6.42
N GLY A 99 -0.82 10.08 6.02
CA GLY A 99 -0.84 10.61 4.66
C GLY A 99 -2.15 11.28 4.28
N VAL A 100 -2.81 11.91 5.25
CA VAL A 100 -4.03 12.70 5.09
C VAL A 100 -3.69 14.19 5.21
N LEU A 101 -4.46 15.05 4.52
CA LEU A 101 -4.35 16.50 4.70
C LEU A 101 -4.55 16.86 6.17
N GLY A 102 -3.61 17.63 6.72
CA GLY A 102 -3.61 18.06 8.12
C GLY A 102 -2.58 17.32 8.99
N THR A 103 -2.44 16.00 8.84
CA THR A 103 -1.34 15.24 9.48
C THR A 103 -0.06 15.31 8.65
N ASN A 104 -0.20 15.42 7.32
CA ASN A 104 0.90 15.50 6.37
C ASN A 104 0.73 16.66 5.39
N CYS A 105 1.85 17.25 4.98
CA CYS A 105 1.90 18.08 3.77
C CYS A 105 1.96 17.17 2.53
N PRO A 106 1.28 17.52 1.44
CA PRO A 106 1.41 16.79 0.17
C PRO A 106 2.85 16.74 -0.33
N ILE A 107 3.24 15.58 -0.88
CA ILE A 107 4.52 15.42 -1.55
C ILE A 107 4.47 16.26 -2.84
N PRO A 108 5.33 17.27 -3.02
CA PRO A 108 5.28 18.14 -4.19
C PRO A 108 5.58 17.36 -5.48
N ALA A 109 5.19 17.92 -6.62
CA ALA A 109 5.54 17.38 -7.94
C ALA A 109 7.07 17.27 -8.07
N GLY A 110 7.56 16.10 -8.48
CA GLY A 110 8.99 15.77 -8.51
C GLY A 110 9.62 15.46 -7.14
N GLY A 111 8.85 15.57 -6.06
CA GLY A 111 9.31 15.36 -4.68
C GLY A 111 9.39 13.89 -4.27
N TYR A 112 10.09 13.65 -3.17
CA TYR A 112 10.24 12.33 -2.54
C TYR A 112 9.82 12.39 -1.07
N GLY A 113 9.20 11.33 -0.57
CA GLY A 113 8.78 11.20 0.82
C GLY A 113 8.73 9.74 1.27
N GLY A 114 9.29 9.45 2.44
CA GLY A 114 9.25 8.11 3.03
C GLY A 114 8.05 7.93 3.96
N ILE A 115 7.46 6.74 3.94
CA ILE A 115 6.44 6.31 4.90
C ILE A 115 6.95 5.07 5.63
N VAL A 116 6.82 5.08 6.96
CA VAL A 116 7.17 3.95 7.82
C VAL A 116 5.92 3.47 8.52
N ILE A 117 5.55 2.21 8.28
CA ILE A 117 4.45 1.52 8.93
C ILE A 117 5.06 0.64 10.02
N ASN A 118 4.80 0.99 11.28
CA ASN A 118 5.29 0.26 12.45
C ASN A 118 4.25 -0.74 12.96
N ASN A 119 4.74 -1.78 13.62
CA ASN A 119 3.94 -2.91 14.05
C ASN A 119 3.27 -2.80 15.47
N ARG A 120 2.24 -3.65 15.73
CA ARG A 120 1.80 -4.15 17.04
C ARG A 120 1.89 -5.70 17.14
N ASN A 121 2.21 -6.23 18.33
CA ASN A 121 1.99 -7.63 18.74
C ASN A 121 0.71 -8.31 18.19
N VAL A 122 0.84 -9.52 17.64
CA VAL A 122 -0.26 -10.31 17.05
C VAL A 122 -1.26 -10.73 18.13
N ILE A 123 -2.56 -10.60 17.81
CA ILE A 123 -3.64 -11.30 18.53
C ILE A 123 -4.02 -12.50 17.65
N PRO A 124 -3.87 -13.75 18.13
CA PRO A 124 -4.25 -14.92 17.33
C PRO A 124 -5.74 -14.87 17.03
N VAL A 125 -6.10 -15.02 15.75
CA VAL A 125 -7.49 -15.15 15.32
C VAL A 125 -7.94 -16.61 15.47
N PRO A 126 -9.20 -16.88 15.84
CA PRO A 126 -9.67 -18.22 16.19
C PRO A 126 -9.96 -19.11 14.96
N PHE A 127 -9.39 -18.80 13.81
CA PHE A 127 -9.63 -19.50 12.55
C PHE A 127 -8.34 -20.18 12.06
N GLY A 128 -8.48 -21.31 11.38
CA GLY A 128 -7.35 -21.96 10.70
C GLY A 128 -6.78 -21.07 9.60
N THR A 129 -5.53 -21.31 9.22
CA THR A 129 -4.93 -20.66 8.06
C THR A 129 -5.68 -21.10 6.79
N PRO A 130 -6.19 -20.15 5.98
CA PRO A 130 -6.86 -20.50 4.72
C PRO A 130 -5.89 -21.13 3.72
N ASP A 131 -6.41 -21.92 2.79
CA ASP A 131 -5.61 -22.58 1.72
C ASP A 131 -5.04 -21.58 0.69
N GLY A 132 -5.48 -20.31 0.74
CA GLY A 132 -4.96 -19.21 -0.06
C GLY A 132 -5.85 -17.97 0.02
N ASP A 133 -5.31 -16.83 -0.41
CA ASP A 133 -6.01 -15.54 -0.45
C ASP A 133 -6.25 -15.08 -1.89
N ILE A 134 -7.40 -14.46 -2.15
CA ILE A 134 -7.74 -13.83 -3.43
C ILE A 134 -7.99 -12.34 -3.16
N THR A 135 -7.25 -11.47 -3.84
CA THR A 135 -7.47 -10.02 -3.80
C THR A 135 -8.33 -9.59 -4.98
N ILE A 136 -9.44 -8.92 -4.70
CA ILE A 136 -10.35 -8.35 -5.69
C ILE A 136 -10.41 -6.84 -5.48
N PHE A 137 -10.03 -6.08 -6.50
CA PHE A 137 -10.17 -4.63 -6.55
C PHE A 137 -11.37 -4.26 -7.42
N ILE A 138 -12.39 -3.64 -6.83
CA ILE A 138 -13.58 -3.17 -7.54
C ILE A 138 -13.56 -1.65 -7.50
N GLY A 139 -13.68 -1.01 -8.66
CA GLY A 139 -13.71 0.45 -8.77
C GLY A 139 -14.67 0.90 -9.86
N ASP A 140 -15.14 2.12 -9.76
CA ASP A 140 -15.87 2.81 -10.82
C ASP A 140 -14.90 3.43 -11.84
N TRP A 141 -15.37 3.62 -13.07
CA TRP A 141 -14.62 4.23 -14.15
C TRP A 141 -15.43 5.29 -14.86
N TYR A 142 -14.82 6.46 -15.03
CA TYR A 142 -15.34 7.57 -15.82
C TYR A 142 -14.34 7.89 -16.94
N THR A 143 -14.87 8.19 -18.12
CA THR A 143 -14.12 8.59 -19.32
C THR A 143 -13.52 10.00 -19.21
N LYS A 144 -14.08 10.84 -18.34
CA LYS A 144 -13.51 12.15 -17.97
C LYS A 144 -12.22 11.97 -17.18
N SER A 145 -11.29 12.90 -17.35
CA SER A 145 -10.06 12.90 -16.55
C SER A 145 -10.35 13.18 -15.07
N HIS A 146 -9.53 12.66 -14.15
CA HIS A 146 -9.70 12.90 -12.71
C HIS A 146 -9.62 14.38 -12.34
N LYS A 147 -8.92 15.20 -13.13
CA LYS A 147 -8.85 16.66 -12.98
C LYS A 147 -10.19 17.34 -13.31
N GLU A 148 -10.84 16.90 -14.37
CA GLU A 148 -12.18 17.40 -14.73
C GLU A 148 -13.23 16.94 -13.73
N LEU A 149 -13.20 15.68 -13.31
CA LEU A 149 -14.11 15.15 -12.29
C LEU A 149 -13.96 15.89 -10.96
N ARG A 150 -12.71 16.18 -10.54
CA ARG A 150 -12.46 17.00 -9.35
C ARG A 150 -13.09 18.39 -9.48
N LYS A 151 -12.92 19.04 -10.63
CA LYS A 151 -13.50 20.34 -10.91
C LYS A 151 -15.03 20.30 -10.91
N ASP A 152 -15.64 19.25 -11.43
CA ASP A 152 -17.10 19.07 -11.40
C ASP A 152 -17.59 18.99 -9.94
N VAL A 153 -16.97 18.15 -9.10
CA VAL A 153 -17.30 18.02 -7.67
C VAL A 153 -17.11 19.34 -6.92
N GLU A 154 -15.99 20.04 -7.14
CA GLU A 154 -15.71 21.34 -6.52
C GLU A 154 -16.71 22.42 -6.91
N ASN A 155 -17.29 22.35 -8.11
CA ASN A 155 -18.36 23.25 -8.57
C ASN A 155 -19.76 22.78 -8.15
N GLY A 156 -19.87 21.68 -7.38
CA GLY A 156 -21.15 21.11 -6.96
C GLY A 156 -21.94 20.42 -8.07
N ILE A 157 -21.27 20.03 -9.16
CA ILE A 157 -21.86 19.26 -10.25
C ILE A 157 -21.82 17.78 -9.87
N ASP A 158 -22.97 17.10 -9.99
CA ASP A 158 -23.06 15.66 -9.78
C ASP A 158 -22.30 14.90 -10.87
N LEU A 159 -21.56 13.86 -10.48
CA LEU A 159 -20.77 13.04 -11.40
C LEU A 159 -21.65 12.14 -12.28
N GLY A 160 -22.87 11.85 -11.82
CA GLY A 160 -23.79 10.92 -12.48
C GLY A 160 -23.36 9.46 -12.31
N VAL A 161 -23.84 8.60 -13.21
CA VAL A 161 -23.50 7.16 -13.21
C VAL A 161 -22.14 6.97 -13.88
N PRO A 162 -21.24 6.13 -13.35
CA PRO A 162 -19.97 5.82 -14.00
C PRO A 162 -20.18 5.12 -15.34
N ASP A 163 -19.24 5.34 -16.27
CA ASP A 163 -19.25 4.70 -17.59
C ASP A 163 -19.06 3.17 -17.47
N ALA A 164 -18.38 2.71 -16.42
CA ALA A 164 -18.25 1.28 -16.13
C ALA A 164 -17.81 0.97 -14.69
N ILE A 165 -17.91 -0.31 -14.33
CA ILE A 165 -17.26 -0.91 -13.15
C ILE A 165 -16.06 -1.73 -13.60
N LEU A 166 -14.92 -1.56 -12.92
CA LEU A 166 -13.70 -2.32 -13.14
C LEU A 166 -13.52 -3.40 -12.08
N PHE A 167 -13.05 -4.57 -12.52
CA PHE A 167 -12.56 -5.65 -11.66
C PHE A 167 -11.07 -5.84 -11.93
N ASN A 168 -10.24 -5.63 -10.90
CA ASN A 168 -8.78 -5.65 -10.99
C ASN A 168 -8.23 -4.75 -12.12
N GLY A 169 -8.88 -3.59 -12.34
CA GLY A 169 -8.52 -2.62 -13.37
C GLY A 169 -8.95 -3.00 -14.80
N LEU A 170 -9.67 -4.11 -14.97
CA LEU A 170 -10.21 -4.55 -16.25
C LEU A 170 -11.69 -4.19 -16.36
N GLY A 171 -12.08 -3.69 -17.53
CA GLY A 171 -13.48 -3.46 -17.85
C GLY A 171 -14.24 -4.77 -18.10
N PRO A 172 -15.58 -4.77 -18.00
CA PRO A 172 -16.41 -5.88 -18.43
C PRO A 172 -16.07 -6.33 -19.85
N TYR A 173 -16.16 -7.65 -20.07
CA TYR A 173 -15.89 -8.27 -21.37
C TYR A 173 -16.78 -7.66 -22.45
N ARG A 174 -16.25 -7.53 -23.68
CA ARG A 174 -17.00 -7.01 -24.83
C ARG A 174 -18.35 -7.72 -24.94
N TYR A 175 -19.36 -6.95 -24.63
CA TYR A 175 -20.75 -7.31 -24.59
C TYR A 175 -21.28 -7.30 -26.03
N ASP A 176 -21.74 -8.44 -26.53
CA ASP A 176 -22.57 -8.48 -27.74
C ASP A 176 -23.89 -7.79 -27.38
N GLN A 177 -24.13 -6.60 -27.95
CA GLN A 177 -25.29 -5.75 -27.65
C GLN A 177 -26.65 -6.45 -27.88
N ALA A 178 -26.66 -7.63 -28.50
CA ALA A 178 -27.86 -8.43 -28.70
C ALA A 178 -28.32 -9.25 -27.48
N LEU A 179 -27.51 -9.48 -26.43
CA LEU A 179 -27.75 -10.57 -25.46
C LEU A 179 -28.08 -10.18 -23.99
N VAL A 180 -27.77 -8.98 -23.52
CA VAL A 180 -27.91 -8.53 -22.11
C VAL A 180 -28.15 -7.00 -21.94
N PRO A 181 -29.30 -6.52 -21.43
CA PRO A 181 -29.55 -5.07 -21.28
C PRO A 181 -28.42 -4.33 -20.52
N ASP A 182 -28.19 -3.05 -20.87
CA ASP A 182 -27.07 -2.17 -20.42
C ASP A 182 -26.78 -2.14 -18.91
N VAL A 183 -27.68 -2.67 -18.09
CA VAL A 183 -27.64 -2.67 -16.62
C VAL A 183 -26.93 -3.91 -16.05
N LEU A 184 -26.64 -4.94 -16.85
CA LEU A 184 -26.16 -6.23 -16.35
C LEU A 184 -24.87 -6.69 -17.06
N ALA A 185 -23.72 -6.17 -16.64
CA ALA A 185 -22.44 -6.78 -17.01
C ALA A 185 -22.15 -7.98 -16.10
N ILE A 186 -22.17 -9.19 -16.66
CA ILE A 186 -21.89 -10.44 -15.94
C ILE A 186 -20.37 -10.60 -15.75
N ILE A 187 -19.98 -10.90 -14.51
CA ILE A 187 -18.61 -11.08 -14.02
C ILE A 187 -18.25 -12.57 -14.07
N ARG A 188 -16.96 -12.92 -14.19
CA ARG A 188 -16.49 -14.30 -13.99
C ARG A 188 -16.53 -14.69 -12.51
#